data_AF-A0AAW3MIX0-F1
#
_entry.id   AF-A0AAW3MIX0-F1
#
_cell.length_a   1.000
_cell.length_b   1.000
_cell.length_c   1.000
_cell.angle_alpha   90.00
_cell.angle_beta   90.00
_cell.angle_gamma   90.00
#
_symmetry.space_group_name_H-M   'P 1'
#
loop_
_entity.id
_entity.type
_entity.pdbx_description
1 polymer ?
#
loop_
_entity_poly.entity_id
_entity_poly.type
_entity_poly.pdbx_seq_one_letter_code
_entity_poly.pdbx_strand_id
1 'polypeptide(L)'
;MYKLPAQPSPVLPAAPADRLRKFKATLLDEVNEIDEIVTAVERQVDPLDVLVAVADLLGDVIVYCRSEALKYGIPLEEVLSIIMDSNESKLGADGKPIYDDNGKFLKGPNYWKPEPKIRALLQTAIANGKA
;
A
#
# COMPACT_ATOMS: atom_id res chain seq x y z
N MET A 1 0.98 -11.28 -21.14
CA MET A 1 1.00 -10.56 -19.85
C MET A 1 2.39 -9.98 -19.68
N TYR A 2 2.50 -8.67 -19.43
CA TYR A 2 3.74 -7.90 -19.50
C TYR A 2 4.93 -8.64 -18.87
N LYS A 3 6.08 -8.67 -19.58
CA LYS A 3 7.37 -9.21 -19.12
C LYS A 3 7.96 -8.35 -17.99
N LEU A 4 7.18 -8.12 -16.95
CA LEU A 4 7.61 -7.39 -15.77
C LEU A 4 8.62 -8.27 -15.05
N PRO A 5 9.81 -7.76 -14.72
CA PRO A 5 10.78 -8.51 -13.93
C PRO A 5 10.14 -8.79 -12.56
N ALA A 6 9.71 -10.04 -12.36
CA ALA A 6 9.21 -10.55 -11.09
C ALA A 6 10.34 -11.32 -10.43
N GLN A 7 10.59 -11.03 -9.15
CA GLN A 7 11.57 -11.76 -8.36
C GLN A 7 10.86 -12.90 -7.62
N PRO A 8 11.38 -14.14 -7.67
CA PRO A 8 10.75 -15.28 -7.02
C PRO A 8 10.87 -15.25 -5.48
N SER A 9 11.71 -14.37 -4.94
CA SER A 9 11.98 -14.22 -3.51
C SER A 9 12.35 -12.77 -3.20
N PRO A 10 12.14 -12.27 -1.96
CA PRO A 10 12.50 -10.92 -1.59
C PRO A 10 13.98 -10.62 -1.88
N VAL A 11 14.24 -9.55 -2.64
CA VAL A 11 15.59 -9.15 -3.04
C VAL A 11 15.66 -7.65 -3.30
N LEU A 12 16.82 -7.04 -3.02
CA LEU A 12 17.10 -5.68 -3.46
C LEU A 12 17.53 -5.68 -4.94
N PRO A 13 16.82 -4.96 -5.82
CA PRO A 13 17.24 -4.81 -7.21
C PRO A 13 18.57 -4.06 -7.33
N ALA A 14 19.26 -4.18 -8.47
CA ALA A 14 20.60 -3.62 -8.68
C ALA A 14 20.74 -2.09 -8.46
N ALA A 15 19.67 -1.32 -8.70
CA ALA A 15 19.62 0.13 -8.50
C ALA A 15 18.33 0.51 -7.74
N PRO A 16 18.24 0.24 -6.43
CA PRO A 16 17.00 0.39 -5.69
C PRO A 16 16.60 1.87 -5.55
N ALA A 17 17.57 2.78 -5.41
CA ALA A 17 17.31 4.22 -5.32
C ALA A 17 16.67 4.77 -6.60
N ASP A 18 17.22 4.46 -7.78
CA ASP A 18 16.65 4.92 -9.06
C ASP A 18 15.28 4.33 -9.33
N ARG A 19 15.07 3.06 -8.96
CA ARG A 19 13.76 2.42 -9.04
C ARG A 19 12.74 3.11 -8.14
N LEU A 20 13.08 3.39 -6.88
CA LEU A 20 12.20 4.12 -5.95
C LEU A 20 11.90 5.54 -6.44
N ARG A 21 12.85 6.23 -7.08
CA ARG A 21 12.61 7.54 -7.72
C ARG A 21 11.60 7.43 -8.85
N LYS A 22 11.71 6.40 -9.70
CA LYS A 22 10.75 6.15 -10.79
C LYS A 22 9.37 5.79 -10.25
N PHE A 23 9.31 4.90 -9.27
CA PHE A 23 8.06 4.53 -8.62
C PHE A 23 7.38 5.74 -7.95
N LYS A 24 8.15 6.60 -7.29
CA LYS A 24 7.67 7.87 -6.76
C LYS A 24 7.12 8.78 -7.85
N ALA A 25 7.81 8.91 -8.99
CA ALA A 25 7.33 9.72 -10.10
C ALA A 25 5.98 9.20 -10.62
N THR A 26 5.86 7.89 -10.86
CA THR A 26 4.59 7.25 -11.25
C THR A 26 3.48 7.54 -10.26
N LEU A 27 3.70 7.32 -8.96
CA LEU A 27 2.66 7.62 -7.95
C LEU A 27 2.32 9.11 -7.85
N LEU A 28 3.27 10.01 -8.13
CA LEU A 28 2.99 11.44 -8.13
C LEU A 28 2.11 11.84 -9.31
N ASP A 29 2.30 11.22 -10.46
CA ASP A 29 1.43 11.45 -11.61
C ASP A 29 -0.03 11.10 -11.25
N GLU A 30 -0.26 9.92 -10.66
CA GLU A 30 -1.59 9.51 -10.15
C GLU A 30 -2.13 10.45 -9.07
N VAL A 31 -1.28 10.94 -8.16
CA VAL A 31 -1.70 11.89 -7.12
C VAL A 31 -2.13 13.23 -7.74
N ASN A 32 -1.51 13.66 -8.83
CA ASN A 32 -1.89 14.90 -9.51
C ASN A 32 -3.26 14.75 -10.22
N GLU A 33 -3.66 13.55 -10.65
CA GLU A 33 -4.99 13.32 -11.23
C GLU A 33 -6.13 13.60 -10.24
N ILE A 34 -5.85 13.55 -8.93
CA ILE A 34 -6.81 13.97 -7.90
C ILE A 34 -7.26 15.41 -8.11
N ASP A 35 -6.35 16.31 -8.52
CA ASP A 35 -6.68 17.72 -8.76
C ASP A 35 -7.64 17.87 -9.95
N GLU A 36 -7.53 17.01 -10.96
CA GLU A 36 -8.44 16.97 -12.10
C GLU A 36 -9.82 16.46 -11.69
N ILE A 37 -9.88 15.41 -10.87
CA ILE A 37 -11.13 14.89 -10.28
C ILE A 37 -11.80 15.95 -9.41
N VAL A 38 -11.05 16.66 -8.57
CA VAL A 38 -11.56 17.78 -7.77
C VAL A 38 -12.14 18.86 -8.68
N THR A 39 -11.42 19.24 -9.74
CA THR A 39 -11.90 20.22 -10.71
C THR A 39 -13.19 19.75 -11.41
N ALA A 40 -13.30 18.46 -11.74
CA ALA A 40 -14.51 17.89 -12.32
C ALA A 40 -15.72 17.98 -11.37
N VAL A 41 -15.50 17.70 -10.07
CA VAL A 41 -16.52 17.87 -9.02
C VAL A 41 -16.96 19.33 -8.90
N GLU A 42 -16.02 20.28 -8.85
CA GLU A 42 -16.31 21.72 -8.76
C GLU A 42 -17.08 22.25 -9.98
N ARG A 43 -16.80 21.68 -11.15
CA ARG A 43 -17.51 21.98 -12.41
C ARG A 43 -18.85 21.27 -12.54
N GLN A 44 -19.26 20.49 -11.54
CA GLN A 44 -20.50 19.73 -11.55
C GLN A 44 -20.60 18.78 -12.76
N VAL A 45 -19.49 18.13 -13.11
CA VAL A 45 -19.46 17.02 -14.08
C VAL A 45 -20.39 15.90 -13.60
N ASP A 46 -20.89 15.08 -14.53
CA ASP A 46 -21.79 13.98 -14.21
C ASP A 46 -21.22 13.10 -13.07
N PRO A 47 -22.02 12.78 -12.03
CA PRO A 47 -21.54 12.01 -10.89
C PRO A 47 -20.97 10.63 -11.26
N LEU A 48 -21.49 9.99 -12.32
CA LEU A 48 -20.96 8.70 -12.76
C LEU A 48 -19.56 8.87 -13.35
N ASP A 49 -19.31 9.91 -14.13
CA ASP A 49 -17.98 10.19 -14.70
C ASP A 49 -16.94 10.45 -13.60
N VAL A 50 -17.32 11.18 -12.55
CA VAL A 50 -16.46 11.39 -11.37
C VAL A 50 -16.15 10.06 -10.67
N LEU A 51 -17.17 9.22 -10.45
CA LEU A 51 -16.98 7.91 -9.81
C LEU A 51 -16.11 6.97 -10.64
N VAL A 52 -16.22 7.02 -11.97
CA VAL A 52 -15.34 6.29 -12.90
C VAL A 52 -13.90 6.75 -12.72
N ALA A 53 -13.63 8.06 -12.74
CA ALA A 53 -12.28 8.59 -12.57
C ALA A 53 -11.67 8.22 -11.21
N VAL A 54 -12.46 8.28 -10.12
CA VAL A 54 -12.01 7.83 -8.79
C VAL A 54 -11.68 6.33 -8.79
N ALA A 55 -12.52 5.51 -9.41
CA ALA A 55 -12.30 4.06 -9.45
C ALA A 55 -11.05 3.69 -10.26
N ASP A 56 -10.81 4.38 -11.38
CA ASP A 56 -9.63 4.20 -12.24
C ASP A 56 -8.34 4.51 -11.47
N LEU A 57 -8.26 5.70 -10.87
CA LEU A 57 -7.13 6.14 -10.04
C LEU A 57 -6.81 5.17 -8.90
N LEU A 58 -7.83 4.72 -8.17
CA LEU A 58 -7.63 3.75 -7.07
C LEU A 58 -7.14 2.40 -7.61
N GLY A 59 -7.64 1.97 -8.78
CA GLY A 59 -7.19 0.78 -9.47
C GLY A 59 -5.72 0.86 -9.85
N ASP A 60 -5.30 1.97 -10.46
CA ASP A 60 -3.93 2.17 -10.92
C ASP A 60 -2.93 2.24 -9.76
N VAL A 61 -3.25 2.94 -8.68
CA VAL A 61 -2.43 2.94 -7.46
C VAL A 61 -2.22 1.51 -6.93
N ILE A 62 -3.27 0.69 -6.88
CA ILE A 62 -3.18 -0.71 -6.44
C ILE A 62 -2.30 -1.52 -7.40
N VAL A 63 -2.52 -1.39 -8.71
CA VAL A 63 -1.75 -2.11 -9.74
C VAL A 63 -0.28 -1.74 -9.68
N TYR A 64 0.06 -0.46 -9.49
CA TYR A 64 1.45 -0.02 -9.35
C TYR A 64 2.10 -0.53 -8.07
N CYS A 65 1.40 -0.48 -6.93
CA CYS A 65 1.93 -1.03 -5.66
C CYS A 65 2.21 -2.52 -5.80
N ARG A 66 1.29 -3.28 -6.39
CA ARG A 66 1.46 -4.72 -6.63
C ARG A 66 2.60 -5.00 -7.61
N SER A 67 2.65 -4.25 -8.71
CA SER A 67 3.72 -4.38 -9.71
C SER A 67 5.09 -4.08 -9.14
N GLU A 68 5.20 -3.09 -8.25
CA GLU A 68 6.45 -2.75 -7.59
C GLU A 68 6.84 -3.84 -6.58
N ALA A 69 5.90 -4.35 -5.77
CA ALA A 69 6.15 -5.46 -4.86
C ALA A 69 6.70 -6.70 -5.58
N LEU A 70 6.15 -7.05 -6.75
CA LEU A 70 6.65 -8.15 -7.59
C LEU A 70 8.12 -7.94 -8.03
N LYS A 71 8.54 -6.71 -8.32
CA LYS A 71 9.94 -6.41 -8.69
C LYS A 71 10.91 -6.57 -7.51
N TYR A 72 10.42 -6.48 -6.28
CA TYR A 72 11.18 -6.79 -5.07
C TYR A 72 10.98 -8.22 -4.60
N GLY A 73 10.06 -8.99 -5.18
CA GLY A 73 9.70 -10.34 -4.73
C GLY A 73 9.01 -10.34 -3.36
N ILE A 74 8.34 -9.24 -3.01
CA ILE A 74 7.67 -9.10 -1.72
C ILE A 74 6.31 -9.83 -1.79
N PRO A 75 6.01 -10.74 -0.85
CA PRO A 75 4.70 -11.33 -0.66
C PRO A 75 3.71 -10.27 -0.13
N LEU A 76 3.13 -9.47 -1.05
CA LEU A 76 2.37 -8.27 -0.70
C LEU A 76 1.07 -8.61 0.04
N GLU A 77 0.38 -9.67 -0.37
CA GLU A 77 -0.87 -10.13 0.22
C GLU A 77 -0.65 -10.53 1.70
N GLU A 78 0.42 -11.25 2.02
CA GLU A 78 0.78 -11.57 3.41
C GLU A 78 1.21 -10.33 4.21
N VAL A 79 1.92 -9.38 3.59
CA VAL A 79 2.26 -8.10 4.23
C VAL A 79 1.00 -7.30 4.57
N LEU A 80 0.01 -7.27 3.67
CA LEU A 80 -1.27 -6.60 3.90
C LEU A 80 -2.04 -7.25 5.06
N SER A 81 -2.06 -8.59 5.14
CA SER A 81 -2.66 -9.30 6.29
C SER A 81 -2.00 -8.88 7.60
N ILE A 82 -0.66 -8.81 7.66
CA ILE A 82 0.06 -8.36 8.86
C ILE A 82 -0.30 -6.92 9.23
N ILE A 83 -0.43 -6.04 8.24
CA ILE A 83 -0.80 -4.63 8.46
C ILE A 83 -2.23 -4.52 8.97
N MET A 84 -3.16 -5.30 8.41
CA MET A 84 -4.56 -5.34 8.84
C MET A 84 -4.67 -5.84 10.28
N ASP A 85 -4.01 -6.94 10.64
CA ASP A 85 -3.97 -7.45 12.01
C ASP A 85 -3.38 -6.42 12.99
N SER A 86 -2.35 -5.68 12.56
CA SER A 86 -1.76 -4.59 13.37
C SER A 86 -2.73 -3.43 13.53
N ASN A 87 -3.52 -3.09 12.51
CA ASN A 87 -4.55 -2.06 12.60
C ASN A 87 -5.66 -2.46 13.58
N GLU A 88 -6.12 -3.71 13.54
CA GLU A 88 -7.11 -4.24 14.49
C GLU A 88 -6.56 -4.24 15.93
N SER A 89 -5.27 -4.49 16.12
CA SER A 89 -4.65 -4.43 17.46
C SER A 89 -4.68 -3.04 18.11
N LYS A 90 -4.93 -1.99 17.33
CA LYS A 90 -5.07 -0.61 17.84
C LYS A 90 -6.44 -0.36 18.46
N LEU A 91 -7.42 -1.22 18.23
CA LEU A 91 -8.77 -1.06 18.77
C LEU A 91 -8.78 -1.21 20.30
N GLY A 92 -9.78 -0.61 20.93
CA GLY A 92 -10.07 -0.80 22.35
C GLY A 92 -10.50 -2.23 22.67
N ALA A 93 -10.63 -2.53 23.96
CA ALA A 93 -11.09 -3.83 24.42
C ALA A 93 -12.52 -4.17 23.94
N ASP A 94 -13.29 -3.17 23.52
CA ASP A 94 -14.62 -3.27 22.93
C ASP A 94 -14.62 -3.37 21.39
N GLY A 95 -13.44 -3.44 20.76
CA GLY A 95 -13.28 -3.49 19.31
C GLY A 95 -13.51 -2.14 18.62
N LYS A 96 -13.56 -1.02 19.36
CA LYS A 96 -13.78 0.30 18.77
C LYS A 96 -12.50 1.13 18.64
N PRO A 97 -12.43 2.04 17.66
CA PRO A 97 -11.42 3.08 17.63
C PRO A 97 -11.34 3.86 18.95
N ILE A 98 -10.12 4.11 19.44
CA ILE A 98 -9.89 4.99 20.59
C ILE A 98 -9.47 6.35 20.04
N TYR A 99 -10.05 7.44 20.55
CA TYR A 99 -9.70 8.80 20.17
C TYR A 99 -9.29 9.62 21.40
N ASP A 100 -8.41 10.61 21.23
CA ASP A 100 -8.20 11.66 22.23
C ASP A 100 -9.24 12.78 22.09
N ASP A 101 -9.19 13.77 23.00
CA ASP A 101 -10.10 14.92 23.01
C ASP A 101 -10.03 15.79 21.74
N ASN A 102 -8.99 15.63 20.92
CA ASN A 102 -8.82 16.31 19.63
C ASN A 102 -9.29 15.44 18.44
N GLY A 103 -9.89 14.27 18.70
CA GLY A 103 -10.31 13.32 17.66
C GLY A 103 -9.14 12.58 17.01
N LYS A 104 -7.94 12.59 17.61
CA LYS A 104 -6.80 11.83 17.08
C LYS A 104 -6.93 10.36 17.45
N PHE A 105 -6.78 9.49 16.46
CA PHE A 105 -6.78 8.05 16.67
C PHE A 105 -5.60 7.61 17.57
N LEU A 106 -5.92 6.96 18.69
CA LEU A 106 -4.98 6.45 19.68
C LEU A 106 -4.70 4.96 19.46
N LYS A 107 -3.57 4.51 20.00
CA LYS A 107 -3.17 3.10 19.99
C LYS A 107 -3.78 2.40 21.19
N GLY A 108 -4.54 1.35 20.94
CA GLY A 108 -5.09 0.49 21.97
C GLY A 108 -4.03 -0.23 22.81
N PRO A 109 -4.43 -0.76 23.97
CA PRO A 109 -3.51 -1.38 24.93
C PRO A 109 -2.78 -2.60 24.38
N ASN A 110 -3.34 -3.25 23.35
CA ASN A 110 -2.78 -4.43 22.69
C ASN A 110 -2.03 -4.10 21.39
N TYR A 111 -1.79 -2.81 21.11
CA TYR A 111 -1.16 -2.40 19.86
C TYR A 111 0.24 -3.00 19.72
N TRP A 112 0.49 -3.59 18.55
CA TRP A 112 1.81 -4.01 18.12
C TRP A 112 2.17 -3.42 16.76
N LYS A 113 3.47 -3.17 16.59
CA LYS A 113 4.07 -2.64 15.36
C LYS A 113 4.18 -3.77 14.31
N PRO A 114 3.82 -3.55 13.02
CA PRO A 114 3.84 -4.62 12.02
C PRO A 114 5.26 -5.04 11.59
N GLU A 115 6.25 -4.16 11.71
CA GLU A 115 7.59 -4.31 11.14
C GLU A 115 8.34 -5.58 11.61
N PRO A 116 8.30 -5.99 12.89
CA PRO A 116 8.92 -7.24 13.33
C PRO A 116 8.32 -8.49 12.65
N LYS A 117 7.01 -8.54 12.43
CA LYS A 117 6.37 -9.66 11.72
C LYS A 117 6.66 -9.63 10.22
N ILE A 118 6.65 -8.46 9.60
CA ILE A 118 7.08 -8.27 8.21
C ILE A 118 8.53 -8.75 8.04
N ARG A 119 9.43 -8.38 8.96
CA ARG A 119 10.82 -8.86 8.94
C ARG A 119 10.90 -10.37 8.98
N ALA A 120 10.17 -11.02 9.89
CA ALA A 120 10.16 -12.48 10.00
C ALA A 120 9.64 -13.15 8.72
N LEU A 121 8.54 -12.64 8.15
CA LEU A 121 7.99 -13.10 6.87
C LEU A 121 9.04 -13.03 5.75
N LEU A 122 9.70 -11.88 5.59
CA LEU A 122 10.72 -11.71 4.56
C LEU A 122 11.93 -12.61 4.79
N GLN A 123 12.36 -12.82 6.04
CA GLN A 123 13.45 -13.76 6.37
C GLN A 123 13.11 -15.20 5.96
N THR A 124 11.89 -15.65 6.26
CA THR A 124 11.42 -16.99 5.87
C THR A 124 11.32 -17.13 4.35
N ALA A 125 10.76 -16.13 3.66
CA ALA A 125 10.66 -16.15 2.21
C ALA A 125 12.05 -16.21 1.53
N ILE A 126 13.02 -15.43 2.03
CA ILE A 126 14.41 -15.46 1.56
C ILE A 126 15.07 -16.82 1.81
N ALA A 127 14.80 -17.46 2.96
CA ALA A 127 15.37 -18.77 3.27
C ALA A 127 14.82 -19.87 2.35
N ASN A 128 13.52 -19.83 2.04
CA ASN A 128 12.84 -20.84 1.22
C ASN A 128 13.14 -20.67 -0.28
N GLY A 129 13.41 -19.45 -0.76
CA GLY A 129 13.71 -19.16 -2.16
C GLY A 129 15.17 -19.42 -2.60
N LYS A 130 16.03 -19.91 -1.70
CA LYS A 130 17.46 -20.22 -1.96
C LYS A 130 17.73 -21.69 -2.32
N ALA A 131 16.69 -22.52 -2.49
CA ALA A 131 16.79 -23.92 -2.89
C ALA A 131 16.84 -24.10 -4.41
#